data_AF-A0A935I8N8-F1
#
_entry.id   AF-A0A935I8N8-F1
#
_cell.length_a   1.000
_cell.length_b   1.000
_cell.length_c   1.000
_cell.angle_alpha   90.00
_cell.angle_beta   90.00
_cell.angle_gamma   90.00
#
_symmetry.space_group_name_H-M   'P 1'
#
loop_
_entity.id
_entity.type
_entity.pdbx_description
1 polymer ?
#
loop_
_entity_poly.entity_id
_entity_poly.type
_entity_poly.pdbx_seq_one_letter_code
_entity_poly.pdbx_strand_id
1 'polypeptide(L)'
;MNSISAKEIIGLINSQKPVHIQNRTIQDDLDFTTIPNADQVNESLDQYIINSGIHFSNCRFLGKIIFFKQEKNKMISGKINATVSFVNCGFDAEFMAKSLDISGMLSLPACTFSKLANFEDINANHDVNFSKSIFNEEARFQNAVFQRRLNMLGCEFTKVVSFQGSSFRGDAQLSNIKFLEYCDFGICQFHENVFFNYSIFQKKAIFNQCVFNNRAEWNDTKMYYVEFKNTQFRGMASFVNATISGKAIWDRVVFFTQAIPLDQCSIQKENLTVNEVVTLYKN
;
A
#
# COMPACT_ATOMS: atom_id res chain seq x y z
N MET A 1 -7.87 25.33 -20.56
CA MET A 1 -7.46 24.52 -19.40
C MET A 1 -6.34 25.26 -18.68
N ASN A 2 -6.38 25.36 -17.34
CA ASN A 2 -5.30 25.97 -16.57
C ASN A 2 -4.16 24.94 -16.45
N SER A 3 -3.27 24.86 -17.44
CA SER A 3 -2.21 23.84 -17.50
C SER A 3 -0.86 24.37 -17.05
N ILE A 4 -0.01 23.48 -16.53
CA ILE A 4 1.41 23.75 -16.21
C ILE A 4 2.25 22.63 -16.82
N SER A 5 3.42 22.96 -17.35
CA SER A 5 4.32 21.94 -17.91
C SER A 5 5.11 21.22 -16.82
N ALA A 6 5.43 19.94 -17.03
CA ALA A 6 6.30 19.20 -16.11
C ALA A 6 7.67 19.86 -15.94
N LYS A 7 8.23 20.43 -17.01
CA LYS A 7 9.50 21.16 -16.99
C LYS A 7 9.47 22.36 -16.02
N GLU A 8 8.38 23.11 -16.01
CA GLU A 8 8.20 24.24 -15.08
C GLU A 8 8.14 23.74 -13.63
N ILE A 9 7.41 22.64 -13.38
CA ILE A 9 7.34 22.01 -12.05
C ILE A 9 8.72 21.57 -11.56
N ILE A 10 9.49 20.87 -12.40
CA ILE A 10 10.86 20.45 -12.04
C ILE A 10 11.75 21.68 -11.78
N GLY A 11 11.60 22.75 -12.57
CA GLY A 11 12.27 24.02 -12.31
C GLY A 11 11.95 24.62 -10.94
N LEU A 12 10.68 24.59 -10.53
CA LEU A 12 10.25 25.04 -9.20
C LEU A 12 10.83 24.15 -8.09
N ILE A 13 10.82 22.83 -8.26
CA ILE A 13 11.40 21.87 -7.29
C ILE A 13 12.89 22.13 -7.11
N ASN A 14 13.61 22.38 -8.20
CA ASN A 14 15.04 22.66 -8.19
C ASN A 14 15.41 23.99 -7.51
N SER A 15 14.44 24.90 -7.32
CA SER A 15 14.66 26.14 -6.57
C SER A 15 14.85 25.93 -5.06
N GLN A 16 14.67 24.68 -4.56
CA GLN A 16 14.78 24.32 -3.15
C GLN A 16 13.84 25.14 -2.23
N LYS A 17 12.68 25.53 -2.77
CA LYS A 17 11.59 26.18 -2.04
C LYS A 17 10.35 25.28 -2.08
N PRO A 18 9.44 25.40 -1.09
CA PRO A 18 8.18 24.69 -1.14
C PRO A 18 7.39 24.98 -2.42
N VAL A 19 6.89 23.93 -3.06
CA VAL A 19 6.12 23.99 -4.31
C VAL A 19 4.66 23.70 -4.00
N HIS A 20 3.77 24.64 -4.35
CA HIS A 20 2.33 24.50 -4.19
C HIS A 20 1.65 24.71 -5.54
N ILE A 21 0.94 23.68 -6.01
CA ILE A 21 0.25 23.69 -7.30
C ILE A 21 -1.19 23.25 -7.05
N GLN A 22 -2.15 24.09 -7.46
CA GLN A 22 -3.56 23.87 -7.18
C GLN A 22 -4.42 24.09 -8.43
N ASN A 23 -5.42 23.22 -8.64
CA ASN A 23 -6.41 23.33 -9.72
C ASN A 23 -5.75 23.41 -11.12
N ARG A 24 -4.70 22.59 -11.35
CA ARG A 24 -3.95 22.55 -12.62
C ARG A 24 -4.04 21.20 -13.31
N THR A 25 -3.93 21.24 -14.64
CA THR A 25 -3.68 20.06 -15.48
C THR A 25 -2.20 19.99 -15.87
N ILE A 26 -1.54 18.87 -15.63
CA ILE A 26 -0.16 18.61 -16.05
C ILE A 26 -0.23 17.74 -17.30
N GLN A 27 0.26 18.25 -18.43
CA GLN A 27 0.05 17.61 -19.74
C GLN A 27 1.08 16.51 -20.05
N ASP A 28 2.34 16.74 -19.69
CA ASP A 28 3.46 15.86 -20.01
C ASP A 28 3.83 15.00 -18.80
N ASP A 29 4.74 14.04 -19.00
CA ASP A 29 5.30 13.20 -17.92
C ASP A 29 6.02 14.06 -16.88
N LEU A 30 5.63 13.94 -15.61
CA LEU A 30 6.34 14.52 -14.49
C LEU A 30 7.41 13.54 -14.01
N ASP A 31 8.61 13.71 -14.56
CA ASP A 31 9.76 12.84 -14.32
C ASP A 31 10.72 13.43 -13.27
N PHE A 32 10.58 12.96 -12.03
CA PHE A 32 11.44 13.33 -10.92
C PHE A 32 12.87 12.78 -11.06
N THR A 33 13.11 11.77 -11.91
CA THR A 33 14.46 11.25 -12.17
C THR A 33 15.34 12.26 -12.92
N THR A 34 14.74 13.33 -13.43
CA THR A 34 15.44 14.46 -14.07
C THR A 34 15.91 15.53 -13.09
N ILE A 35 15.62 15.41 -11.80
CA ILE A 35 16.16 16.30 -10.76
C ILE A 35 17.70 16.16 -10.76
N PRO A 36 18.45 17.28 -10.90
CA PRO A 36 19.90 17.25 -11.01
C PRO A 36 20.57 16.84 -9.69
N ASN A 37 21.86 16.51 -9.77
CA ASN A 37 22.71 16.16 -8.64
C ASN A 37 22.22 14.92 -7.88
N ALA A 38 21.86 13.85 -8.60
CA ALA A 38 21.64 12.56 -7.99
C ALA A 38 22.96 12.04 -7.38
N ASP A 39 22.91 11.61 -6.13
CA ASP A 39 24.05 11.03 -5.43
C ASP A 39 24.26 9.59 -5.92
N GLN A 40 25.51 9.25 -6.25
CA GLN A 40 25.87 7.87 -6.53
C GLN A 40 25.93 7.11 -5.20
N VAL A 41 24.89 6.33 -4.90
CA VAL A 41 24.83 5.50 -3.68
C VAL A 41 25.76 4.30 -3.82
N ASN A 42 25.81 3.70 -5.01
CA ASN A 42 26.76 2.65 -5.39
C ASN A 42 26.87 2.56 -6.93
N GLU A 43 27.65 1.59 -7.44
CA GLU A 43 27.85 1.41 -8.90
C GLU A 43 26.55 1.22 -9.69
N SER A 44 25.52 0.67 -9.05
CA SER A 44 24.23 0.31 -9.67
C SER A 44 23.07 1.25 -9.31
N LEU A 45 23.28 2.27 -8.46
CA LEU A 45 22.20 3.12 -7.93
C LEU A 45 22.62 4.59 -7.84
N ASP A 46 21.89 5.42 -8.57
CA ASP A 46 21.80 6.87 -8.32
C ASP A 46 20.53 7.20 -7.56
N GLN A 47 20.63 8.18 -6.66
CA GLN A 47 19.52 8.66 -5.87
C GLN A 47 19.42 10.19 -5.91
N TYR A 48 18.36 10.72 -6.52
CA TYR A 48 18.06 12.15 -6.42
C TYR A 48 17.27 12.43 -5.13
N ILE A 49 17.34 13.67 -4.63
CA ILE A 49 16.77 14.02 -3.32
C ILE A 49 15.76 15.16 -3.46
N ILE A 50 14.57 14.94 -2.90
CA ILE A 50 13.53 15.96 -2.71
C ILE A 50 13.60 16.47 -1.27
N ASN A 51 14.23 17.64 -1.08
CA ASN A 51 14.43 18.26 0.23
C ASN A 51 13.38 19.33 0.58
N SER A 52 12.60 19.78 -0.39
CA SER A 52 11.55 20.79 -0.20
C SER A 52 10.17 20.17 -0.31
N GLY A 53 9.21 20.72 0.44
CA GLY A 53 7.83 20.26 0.40
C GLY A 53 7.21 20.46 -0.98
N ILE A 54 6.49 19.46 -1.46
CA ILE A 54 5.75 19.50 -2.72
C ILE A 54 4.28 19.19 -2.42
N HIS A 55 3.39 20.08 -2.82
CA HIS A 55 1.96 19.95 -2.59
C HIS A 55 1.17 20.21 -3.87
N PHE A 56 0.48 19.18 -4.34
CA PHE A 56 -0.52 19.27 -5.38
C PHE A 56 -1.92 19.13 -4.77
N SER A 57 -2.85 20.00 -5.15
CA SER A 57 -4.26 19.87 -4.76
C SER A 57 -5.20 20.07 -5.94
N ASN A 58 -6.18 19.17 -6.08
CA ASN A 58 -7.17 19.19 -7.16
C ASN A 58 -6.52 19.23 -8.57
N CYS A 59 -5.37 18.56 -8.72
CA CYS A 59 -4.64 18.50 -9.98
C CYS A 59 -4.98 17.25 -10.78
N ARG A 60 -4.90 17.34 -12.10
CA ARG A 60 -5.01 16.20 -13.02
C ARG A 60 -3.72 16.02 -13.80
N PHE A 61 -3.14 14.83 -13.77
CA PHE A 61 -1.91 14.47 -14.49
C PHE A 61 -2.29 13.60 -15.68
N LEU A 62 -2.02 14.10 -16.89
CA LEU A 62 -2.28 13.38 -18.13
C LEU A 62 -1.13 12.45 -18.49
N GLY A 63 0.10 12.89 -18.25
CA GLY A 63 1.32 12.09 -18.38
C GLY A 63 1.63 11.28 -17.12
N LYS A 64 2.67 10.46 -17.22
CA LYS A 64 3.15 9.59 -16.15
C LYS A 64 3.73 10.40 -14.99
N ILE A 65 3.63 9.84 -13.79
CA ILE A 65 4.45 10.26 -12.65
C ILE A 65 5.61 9.28 -12.54
N ILE A 66 6.85 9.76 -12.63
CA ILE A 66 8.03 8.90 -12.68
C ILE A 66 8.99 9.29 -11.56
N PHE A 67 9.12 8.41 -10.56
CA PHE A 67 10.14 8.52 -9.52
C PHE A 67 11.29 7.53 -9.71
N PHE A 68 11.13 6.54 -10.58
CA PHE A 68 12.06 5.44 -10.79
C PHE A 68 12.33 5.22 -12.27
N LYS A 69 13.60 4.98 -12.60
CA LYS A 69 14.02 4.58 -13.94
C LYS A 69 15.06 3.48 -13.86
N GLN A 70 14.87 2.43 -14.64
CA GLN A 70 15.86 1.39 -14.87
C GLN A 70 16.61 1.69 -16.17
N GLU A 71 17.93 1.85 -16.06
CA GLU A 71 18.85 1.88 -17.20
C GLU A 71 19.65 0.58 -17.25
N LYS A 72 20.42 0.36 -18.33
CA LYS A 72 21.04 -0.95 -18.64
C LYS A 72 21.81 -1.56 -17.47
N ASN A 73 22.58 -0.75 -16.74
CA ASN A 73 23.43 -1.19 -15.62
C ASN A 73 23.17 -0.40 -14.32
N LYS A 74 22.19 0.50 -14.31
CA LYS A 74 22.00 1.48 -13.24
C LYS A 74 20.53 1.77 -13.01
N MET A 75 20.16 1.91 -11.76
CA MET A 75 18.85 2.39 -11.34
C MET A 75 18.96 3.84 -10.93
N ILE A 76 17.95 4.63 -11.25
CA ILE A 76 17.75 5.98 -10.71
C ILE A 76 16.49 5.91 -9.86
N SER A 77 16.61 6.22 -8.57
CA SER A 77 15.51 6.24 -7.60
C SER A 77 15.47 7.55 -6.84
N GLY A 78 14.35 7.85 -6.18
CA GLY A 78 14.21 9.05 -5.38
C GLY A 78 14.42 8.80 -3.88
N LYS A 79 14.87 9.85 -3.19
CA LYS A 79 14.72 10.01 -1.76
C LYS A 79 13.89 11.24 -1.43
N ILE A 80 12.81 11.06 -0.68
CA ILE A 80 11.97 12.12 -0.19
C ILE A 80 12.39 12.42 1.25
N ASN A 81 12.96 13.60 1.51
CA ASN A 81 13.29 14.07 2.86
C ASN A 81 12.24 15.02 3.44
N ALA A 82 11.37 15.58 2.60
CA ALA A 82 10.29 16.49 3.00
C ALA A 82 8.90 15.87 2.73
N THR A 83 7.84 16.66 2.88
CA THR A 83 6.50 16.19 2.51
C THR A 83 6.28 16.27 1.01
N VAL A 84 5.92 15.15 0.38
CA VAL A 84 5.36 15.12 -0.98
C VAL A 84 3.89 14.72 -0.87
N SER A 85 3.01 15.57 -1.37
CA SER A 85 1.57 15.39 -1.21
C SER A 85 0.77 15.69 -2.47
N PHE A 86 -0.21 14.83 -2.73
CA PHE A 86 -1.20 14.91 -3.79
C PHE A 86 -2.58 14.76 -3.15
N VAL A 87 -3.36 15.83 -3.07
CA VAL A 87 -4.68 15.80 -2.44
C VAL A 87 -5.75 15.96 -3.50
N ASN A 88 -6.67 15.00 -3.57
CA ASN A 88 -7.75 15.02 -4.55
C ASN A 88 -7.23 15.13 -6.00
N CYS A 89 -6.16 14.39 -6.31
CA CYS A 89 -5.53 14.40 -7.63
C CYS A 89 -5.93 13.18 -8.48
N GLY A 90 -6.11 13.39 -9.79
CA GLY A 90 -6.30 12.32 -10.76
C GLY A 90 -5.01 12.05 -11.55
N PHE A 91 -4.64 10.78 -11.67
CA PHE A 91 -3.55 10.30 -12.51
C PHE A 91 -4.14 9.48 -13.66
N ASP A 92 -4.08 10.01 -14.88
CA ASP A 92 -4.66 9.37 -16.07
C ASP A 92 -3.70 8.36 -16.72
N ALA A 93 -2.41 8.48 -16.42
CA ALA A 93 -1.34 7.56 -16.80
C ALA A 93 -0.70 6.89 -15.57
N GLU A 94 0.35 6.10 -15.79
CA GLU A 94 1.01 5.29 -14.77
C GLU A 94 1.67 6.14 -13.67
N PHE A 95 1.60 5.66 -12.43
CA PHE A 95 2.28 6.22 -11.28
C PHE A 95 3.42 5.29 -10.86
N MET A 96 4.66 5.66 -11.15
CA MET A 96 5.85 4.82 -11.03
C MET A 96 6.71 5.28 -9.84
N ALA A 97 6.44 4.75 -8.65
CA ALA A 97 7.12 5.06 -7.39
C ALA A 97 7.90 3.88 -6.81
N LYS A 98 8.35 2.96 -7.67
CA LYS A 98 9.18 1.82 -7.29
C LYS A 98 10.48 2.26 -6.59
N SER A 99 10.91 1.53 -5.56
CA SER A 99 12.18 1.72 -4.85
C SER A 99 12.40 3.13 -4.26
N LEU A 100 11.32 3.84 -3.93
CA LEU A 100 11.38 5.16 -3.33
C LEU A 100 11.77 5.08 -1.85
N ASP A 101 12.80 5.82 -1.44
CA ASP A 101 13.14 6.03 -0.02
C ASP A 101 12.35 7.25 0.50
N ILE A 102 11.44 7.01 1.43
CA ILE A 102 10.51 8.01 1.95
C ILE A 102 10.91 8.30 3.41
N SER A 103 11.85 9.23 3.59
CA SER A 103 12.30 9.72 4.90
C SER A 103 11.42 10.84 5.46
N GLY A 104 10.81 11.64 4.58
CA GLY A 104 9.69 12.54 4.89
C GLY A 104 8.33 11.88 4.64
N MET A 105 7.24 12.65 4.58
CA MET A 105 5.88 12.10 4.41
C MET A 105 5.49 11.98 2.94
N LEU A 106 4.86 10.86 2.57
CA LEU A 106 4.18 10.68 1.28
C LEU A 106 2.66 10.59 1.49
N SER A 107 1.90 11.55 0.96
CA SER A 107 0.46 11.64 1.22
C SER A 107 -0.33 11.81 -0.08
N LEU A 108 -1.12 10.81 -0.46
CA LEU A 108 -1.99 10.76 -1.64
C LEU A 108 -3.46 10.49 -1.27
N PRO A 109 -4.12 11.31 -0.42
CA PRO A 109 -5.51 11.09 -0.06
C PRO A 109 -6.49 11.52 -1.17
N ALA A 110 -7.58 10.75 -1.31
CA ALA A 110 -8.64 10.99 -2.28
C ALA A 110 -8.14 11.08 -3.73
N CYS A 111 -7.06 10.37 -4.05
CA CYS A 111 -6.51 10.32 -5.39
C CYS A 111 -7.17 9.22 -6.23
N THR A 112 -7.21 9.41 -7.55
CA THR A 112 -7.66 8.39 -8.50
C THR A 112 -6.50 7.99 -9.40
N PHE A 113 -6.10 6.72 -9.36
CA PHE A 113 -5.12 6.13 -10.25
C PHE A 113 -5.83 5.39 -11.37
N SER A 114 -5.80 5.93 -12.58
CA SER A 114 -6.53 5.39 -13.75
C SER A 114 -5.77 4.28 -14.47
N LYS A 115 -4.48 4.13 -14.17
CA LYS A 115 -3.55 3.13 -14.72
C LYS A 115 -2.72 2.53 -13.59
N LEU A 116 -1.76 1.68 -13.96
CA LEU A 116 -0.83 1.02 -13.03
C LEU A 116 -0.28 2.00 -12.00
N ALA A 117 -0.40 1.63 -10.72
CA ALA A 117 0.24 2.33 -9.62
C ALA A 117 1.28 1.40 -8.98
N ASN A 118 2.56 1.72 -9.18
CA ASN A 118 3.68 0.90 -8.74
C ASN A 118 4.40 1.54 -7.54
N PHE A 119 4.30 0.89 -6.38
CA PHE A 119 4.98 1.18 -5.13
C PHE A 119 5.80 -0.02 -4.64
N GLU A 120 6.28 -0.86 -5.56
CA GLU A 120 7.16 -1.98 -5.23
C GLU A 120 8.45 -1.48 -4.56
N ASP A 121 8.95 -2.25 -3.60
CA ASP A 121 10.25 -2.02 -2.95
C ASP A 121 10.41 -0.63 -2.29
N ILE A 122 9.33 0.11 -1.99
CA ILE A 122 9.44 1.38 -1.25
C ILE A 122 9.92 1.14 0.18
N ASN A 123 10.69 2.08 0.72
CA ASN A 123 11.07 2.08 2.13
C ASN A 123 10.64 3.39 2.78
N ALA A 124 9.57 3.34 3.58
CA ALA A 124 8.98 4.49 4.23
C ALA A 124 9.35 4.57 5.71
N ASN A 125 10.25 5.50 6.04
CA ASN A 125 10.65 5.85 7.40
C ASN A 125 9.68 6.84 8.09
N HIS A 126 8.67 7.31 7.36
CA HIS A 126 7.58 8.15 7.86
C HIS A 126 6.21 7.61 7.41
N ASP A 127 5.14 8.21 7.91
CA ASP A 127 3.76 7.88 7.55
C ASP A 127 3.52 7.98 6.03
N VAL A 128 2.77 7.00 5.51
CA VAL A 128 2.27 6.96 4.14
C VAL A 128 0.74 6.94 4.16
N ASN A 129 0.12 7.84 3.40
CA ASN A 129 -1.33 8.00 3.40
C ASN A 129 -1.93 7.88 2.00
N PHE A 130 -2.84 6.92 1.80
CA PHE A 130 -3.65 6.75 0.60
C PHE A 130 -5.14 6.90 0.88
N SER A 131 -5.55 7.37 2.07
CA SER A 131 -6.95 7.32 2.51
C SER A 131 -7.93 7.81 1.45
N LYS A 132 -8.99 7.03 1.20
CA LYS A 132 -10.06 7.31 0.22
C LYS A 132 -9.61 7.32 -1.25
N SER A 133 -8.40 6.84 -1.56
CA SER A 133 -7.94 6.75 -2.94
C SER A 133 -8.49 5.52 -3.66
N ILE A 134 -8.66 5.67 -4.97
CA ILE A 134 -9.22 4.65 -5.87
C ILE A 134 -8.16 4.24 -6.87
N PHE A 135 -7.92 2.93 -6.97
CA PHE A 135 -7.02 2.31 -7.93
C PHE A 135 -7.84 1.54 -8.96
N ASN A 136 -7.95 2.11 -10.16
CA ASN A 136 -8.80 1.57 -11.23
C ASN A 136 -8.14 0.46 -12.05
N GLU A 137 -6.83 0.29 -11.89
CA GLU A 137 -6.03 -0.74 -12.53
C GLU A 137 -5.12 -1.41 -11.48
N GLU A 138 -4.25 -2.31 -11.93
CA GLU A 138 -3.32 -3.04 -11.06
C GLU A 138 -2.54 -2.09 -10.13
N ALA A 139 -2.45 -2.46 -8.86
CA ALA A 139 -1.65 -1.74 -7.86
C ALA A 139 -0.64 -2.67 -7.21
N ARG A 140 0.62 -2.22 -7.13
CA ARG A 140 1.74 -3.03 -6.68
C ARG A 140 2.40 -2.41 -5.46
N PHE A 141 2.51 -3.17 -4.38
CA PHE A 141 3.14 -2.80 -3.11
C PHE A 141 4.09 -3.89 -2.62
N GLN A 142 4.53 -4.80 -3.51
CA GLN A 142 5.37 -5.95 -3.15
C GLN A 142 6.68 -5.48 -2.52
N ASN A 143 7.11 -6.21 -1.48
CA ASN A 143 8.31 -5.95 -0.68
C ASN A 143 8.40 -4.52 -0.12
N ALA A 144 7.29 -3.77 -0.04
CA ALA A 144 7.27 -2.46 0.57
C ALA A 144 7.52 -2.56 2.08
N VAL A 145 8.27 -1.61 2.62
CA VAL A 145 8.57 -1.52 4.05
C VAL A 145 7.98 -0.23 4.60
N PHE A 146 7.03 -0.36 5.52
CA PHE A 146 6.40 0.76 6.22
C PHE A 146 6.90 0.78 7.67
N GLN A 147 7.93 1.60 7.96
CA GLN A 147 8.49 1.75 9.31
C GLN A 147 7.53 2.46 10.27
N ARG A 148 6.65 3.30 9.71
CA ARG A 148 5.61 4.04 10.42
C ARG A 148 4.24 3.69 9.86
N ARG A 149 3.23 4.50 10.16
CA ARG A 149 1.83 4.15 9.87
C ARG A 149 1.58 4.13 8.36
N LEU A 150 0.91 3.08 7.90
CA LEU A 150 0.25 3.07 6.60
C LEU A 150 -1.25 3.35 6.80
N ASN A 151 -1.79 4.35 6.09
CA ASN A 151 -3.22 4.65 6.12
C ASN A 151 -3.86 4.44 4.75
N MET A 152 -4.70 3.41 4.63
CA MET A 152 -5.50 3.09 3.44
C MET A 152 -7.00 3.07 3.75
N LEU A 153 -7.42 3.80 4.80
CA LEU A 153 -8.81 3.90 5.21
C LEU A 153 -9.70 4.30 4.03
N GLY A 154 -10.69 3.46 3.71
CA GLY A 154 -11.66 3.75 2.67
C GLY A 154 -11.14 3.66 1.24
N CYS A 155 -9.99 3.03 0.99
CA CYS A 155 -9.50 2.81 -0.38
C CYS A 155 -10.38 1.83 -1.16
N GLU A 156 -10.31 1.91 -2.48
CA GLU A 156 -10.95 0.96 -3.39
C GLU A 156 -9.95 0.49 -4.45
N PHE A 157 -9.79 -0.83 -4.58
CA PHE A 157 -9.01 -1.50 -5.61
C PHE A 157 -9.96 -2.23 -6.55
N THR A 158 -10.11 -1.73 -7.78
CA THR A 158 -11.06 -2.31 -8.73
C THR A 158 -10.48 -3.49 -9.51
N LYS A 159 -9.14 -3.62 -9.49
CA LYS A 159 -8.36 -4.71 -10.08
C LYS A 159 -7.44 -5.35 -9.04
N VAL A 160 -6.56 -6.21 -9.52
CA VAL A 160 -5.61 -6.95 -8.69
C VAL A 160 -4.71 -6.01 -7.91
N VAL A 161 -4.47 -6.35 -6.64
CA VAL A 161 -3.49 -5.68 -5.79
C VAL A 161 -2.62 -6.70 -5.06
N SER A 162 -1.33 -6.41 -4.94
CA SER A 162 -0.39 -7.26 -4.21
C SER A 162 0.45 -6.46 -3.24
N PHE A 163 0.46 -6.92 -1.99
CA PHE A 163 1.37 -6.52 -0.90
C PHE A 163 2.37 -7.64 -0.58
N GLN A 164 2.52 -8.62 -1.47
CA GLN A 164 3.32 -9.82 -1.19
C GLN A 164 4.72 -9.46 -0.67
N GLY A 165 5.13 -10.09 0.43
CA GLY A 165 6.45 -9.90 1.04
C GLY A 165 6.64 -8.59 1.80
N SER A 166 5.62 -7.74 1.93
CA SER A 166 5.74 -6.44 2.58
C SER A 166 5.83 -6.53 4.11
N SER A 167 6.53 -5.56 4.70
CA SER A 167 6.74 -5.46 6.15
C SER A 167 6.10 -4.18 6.69
N PHE A 168 5.12 -4.34 7.58
CA PHE A 168 4.41 -3.27 8.25
C PHE A 168 4.90 -3.18 9.70
N ARG A 169 5.82 -2.25 9.94
CA ARG A 169 6.46 -2.04 11.24
C ARG A 169 5.76 -1.00 12.11
N GLY A 170 4.95 -0.12 11.51
CA GLY A 170 3.93 0.65 12.21
C GLY A 170 2.53 0.08 11.98
N ASP A 171 1.52 0.72 12.58
CA ASP A 171 0.13 0.33 12.39
C ASP A 171 -0.29 0.40 10.91
N ALA A 172 -1.02 -0.61 10.47
CA ALA A 172 -1.59 -0.70 9.13
C ALA A 172 -3.10 -0.53 9.20
N GLN A 173 -3.58 0.65 8.80
CA GLN A 173 -5.00 1.01 8.82
C GLN A 173 -5.62 0.73 7.45
N LEU A 174 -6.30 -0.41 7.31
CA LEU A 174 -6.98 -0.84 6.08
C LEU A 174 -8.50 -1.01 6.25
N SER A 175 -9.12 -0.35 7.24
CA SER A 175 -10.57 -0.45 7.42
C SER A 175 -11.36 0.22 6.30
N ASN A 176 -12.59 -0.22 6.08
CA ASN A 176 -13.48 0.23 5.01
C ASN A 176 -12.86 0.10 3.60
N ILE A 177 -11.86 -0.75 3.41
CA ILE A 177 -11.25 -0.98 2.10
C ILE A 177 -12.11 -1.92 1.27
N LYS A 178 -12.11 -1.73 -0.05
CA LYS A 178 -12.73 -2.67 -0.98
C LYS A 178 -11.70 -3.24 -1.95
N PHE A 179 -11.60 -4.57 -1.97
CA PHE A 179 -10.85 -5.33 -2.97
C PHE A 179 -11.87 -6.02 -3.88
N LEU A 180 -12.05 -5.51 -5.10
CA LEU A 180 -13.07 -6.02 -6.03
C LEU A 180 -12.60 -7.27 -6.79
N GLU A 181 -11.28 -7.46 -6.90
CA GLU A 181 -10.63 -8.60 -7.53
C GLU A 181 -9.64 -9.30 -6.57
N TYR A 182 -8.74 -10.13 -7.09
CA TYR A 182 -7.72 -10.84 -6.31
C TYR A 182 -6.84 -9.86 -5.50
N CYS A 183 -6.65 -10.15 -4.20
CA CYS A 183 -5.68 -9.44 -3.38
C CYS A 183 -4.73 -10.40 -2.65
N ASP A 184 -3.45 -10.05 -2.65
CA ASP A 184 -2.38 -10.89 -2.12
C ASP A 184 -1.60 -10.19 -1.00
N PHE A 185 -1.71 -10.72 0.21
CA PHE A 185 -0.88 -10.34 1.36
C PHE A 185 0.15 -11.43 1.69
N GLY A 186 0.38 -12.40 0.81
CA GLY A 186 1.25 -13.53 1.10
C GLY A 186 2.64 -13.11 1.59
N ILE A 187 3.15 -13.79 2.61
CA ILE A 187 4.49 -13.56 3.18
C ILE A 187 4.60 -12.17 3.87
N CYS A 188 3.49 -11.48 4.15
CA CYS A 188 3.53 -10.22 4.89
C CYS A 188 3.92 -10.41 6.36
N GLN A 189 4.63 -9.42 6.91
CA GLN A 189 4.90 -9.32 8.34
C GLN A 189 4.25 -8.05 8.90
N PHE A 190 3.31 -8.21 9.83
CA PHE A 190 2.71 -7.13 10.58
C PHE A 190 3.32 -7.14 11.99
N HIS A 191 4.15 -6.14 12.30
CA HIS A 191 4.79 -6.04 13.62
C HIS A 191 3.89 -5.36 14.64
N GLU A 192 3.12 -4.37 14.20
CA GLU A 192 2.10 -3.68 14.99
C GLU A 192 0.69 -4.06 14.54
N ASN A 193 -0.30 -3.23 14.86
CA ASN A 193 -1.70 -3.58 14.63
C ASN A 193 -2.07 -3.48 13.15
N VAL A 194 -2.96 -4.36 12.70
CA VAL A 194 -3.58 -4.29 11.39
C VAL A 194 -5.10 -4.36 11.50
N PHE A 195 -5.78 -3.43 10.84
CA PHE A 195 -7.24 -3.32 10.91
C PHE A 195 -7.84 -3.41 9.51
N PHE A 196 -8.55 -4.50 9.23
CA PHE A 196 -9.38 -4.69 8.04
C PHE A 196 -10.87 -4.48 8.34
N ASN A 197 -11.23 -3.87 9.46
CA ASN A 197 -12.64 -3.74 9.87
C ASN A 197 -13.54 -3.11 8.79
N TYR A 198 -14.78 -3.58 8.66
CA TYR A 198 -15.78 -3.10 7.69
C TYR A 198 -15.38 -3.24 6.21
N SER A 199 -14.40 -4.08 5.91
CA SER A 199 -13.86 -4.21 4.55
C SER A 199 -14.57 -5.27 3.71
N ILE A 200 -14.43 -5.16 2.39
CA ILE A 200 -15.00 -6.08 1.42
C ILE A 200 -13.89 -6.72 0.60
N PHE A 201 -13.84 -8.06 0.62
CA PHE A 201 -13.01 -8.89 -0.24
C PHE A 201 -13.94 -9.66 -1.19
N GLN A 202 -14.20 -9.08 -2.37
CA GLN A 202 -15.22 -9.57 -3.29
C GLN A 202 -14.83 -10.88 -3.99
N LYS A 203 -13.53 -11.09 -4.18
CA LYS A 203 -12.96 -12.30 -4.77
C LYS A 203 -12.04 -13.00 -3.77
N LYS A 204 -10.88 -13.47 -4.24
CA LYS A 204 -9.93 -14.23 -3.46
C LYS A 204 -8.93 -13.31 -2.75
N ALA A 205 -8.83 -13.47 -1.43
CA ALA A 205 -7.85 -12.82 -0.58
C ALA A 205 -6.88 -13.85 0.02
N ILE A 206 -5.58 -13.61 -0.10
CA ILE A 206 -4.53 -14.51 0.39
C ILE A 206 -3.77 -13.86 1.55
N PHE A 207 -3.67 -14.58 2.67
CA PHE A 207 -2.85 -14.23 3.84
C PHE A 207 -1.89 -15.37 4.21
N ASN A 208 -1.45 -16.12 3.20
CA ASN A 208 -0.59 -17.29 3.38
C ASN A 208 0.80 -16.85 3.85
N GLN A 209 1.38 -17.60 4.80
CA GLN A 209 2.72 -17.33 5.37
C GLN A 209 2.84 -15.96 6.04
N CYS A 210 1.71 -15.34 6.41
CA CYS A 210 1.74 -14.10 7.17
C CYS A 210 2.10 -14.33 8.64
N VAL A 211 2.73 -13.31 9.24
CA VAL A 211 2.95 -13.25 10.69
C VAL A 211 2.33 -11.96 11.21
N PHE A 212 1.36 -12.10 12.11
CA PHE A 212 0.73 -11.00 12.84
C PHE A 212 1.28 -10.98 14.27
N ASN A 213 2.21 -10.07 14.56
CA ASN A 213 2.89 -10.00 15.86
C ASN A 213 2.04 -9.34 16.94
N ASN A 214 1.17 -8.40 16.54
CA ASN A 214 0.24 -7.72 17.43
C ASN A 214 -1.21 -7.96 16.95
N ARG A 215 -2.12 -7.04 17.25
CA ARG A 215 -3.55 -7.22 16.95
C ARG A 215 -3.83 -7.24 15.45
N ALA A 216 -4.64 -8.19 15.01
CA ALA A 216 -5.14 -8.28 13.63
C ALA A 216 -6.67 -8.44 13.62
N GLU A 217 -7.38 -7.52 13.01
CA GLU A 217 -8.85 -7.49 13.04
C GLU A 217 -9.48 -7.53 11.64
N TRP A 218 -10.50 -8.38 11.48
CA TRP A 218 -11.40 -8.47 10.33
C TRP A 218 -12.86 -8.32 10.79
N ASN A 219 -13.11 -7.44 11.77
CA ASN A 219 -14.45 -7.29 12.32
C ASN A 219 -15.40 -6.66 11.28
N ASP A 220 -16.65 -7.14 11.25
CA ASP A 220 -17.68 -6.68 10.31
C ASP A 220 -17.26 -6.74 8.82
N THR A 221 -16.34 -7.64 8.47
CA THR A 221 -15.86 -7.81 7.09
C THR A 221 -16.76 -8.74 6.28
N LYS A 222 -16.78 -8.53 4.95
CA LYS A 222 -17.39 -9.45 4.00
C LYS A 222 -16.32 -10.05 3.11
N MET A 223 -16.16 -11.36 3.14
CA MET A 223 -15.17 -12.09 2.35
C MET A 223 -15.85 -13.15 1.49
N TYR A 224 -15.51 -13.22 0.20
CA TYR A 224 -15.96 -14.33 -0.64
C TYR A 224 -15.05 -15.54 -0.48
N TYR A 225 -13.76 -15.39 -0.73
CA TYR A 225 -12.80 -16.48 -0.63
C TYR A 225 -11.55 -16.01 0.11
N VAL A 226 -11.17 -16.68 1.19
CA VAL A 226 -10.00 -16.30 2.01
C VAL A 226 -9.15 -17.52 2.38
N GLU A 227 -7.82 -17.36 2.29
CA GLU A 227 -6.85 -18.38 2.73
C GLU A 227 -5.87 -17.84 3.75
N PHE A 228 -5.67 -18.65 4.80
CA PHE A 228 -4.62 -18.57 5.78
C PHE A 228 -3.88 -19.91 5.80
N LYS A 229 -2.81 -20.02 5.03
CA LYS A 229 -1.94 -21.20 5.01
C LYS A 229 -0.59 -20.89 5.63
N ASN A 230 -0.12 -21.71 6.58
CA ASN A 230 1.14 -21.48 7.30
C ASN A 230 1.19 -20.11 8.00
N THR A 231 0.04 -19.61 8.47
CA THR A 231 -0.09 -18.27 9.06
C THR A 231 0.04 -18.31 10.58
N GLN A 232 0.73 -17.33 11.17
CA GLN A 232 0.91 -17.20 12.62
C GLN A 232 0.23 -15.94 13.16
N PHE A 233 -0.66 -16.11 14.13
CA PHE A 233 -1.24 -15.04 14.95
C PHE A 233 -0.59 -15.05 16.32
N ARG A 234 0.43 -14.21 16.50
CA ARG A 234 1.17 -14.06 17.78
C ARG A 234 0.53 -13.06 18.73
N GLY A 235 -0.27 -12.14 18.19
CA GLY A 235 -1.19 -11.30 18.95
C GLY A 235 -2.65 -11.72 18.76
N MET A 236 -3.57 -10.88 19.25
CA MET A 236 -5.00 -11.14 19.18
C MET A 236 -5.52 -11.07 17.74
N ALA A 237 -6.28 -12.08 17.32
CA ALA A 237 -6.97 -12.13 16.03
C ALA A 237 -8.49 -12.03 16.24
N SER A 238 -9.18 -11.20 15.47
CA SER A 238 -10.61 -10.97 15.63
C SER A 238 -11.37 -11.04 14.31
N PHE A 239 -12.47 -11.80 14.28
CA PHE A 239 -13.38 -11.94 13.14
C PHE A 239 -14.84 -11.73 13.58
N VAL A 240 -15.07 -10.88 14.58
CA VAL A 240 -16.41 -10.60 15.12
C VAL A 240 -17.30 -10.04 14.02
N ASN A 241 -18.48 -10.64 13.82
CA ASN A 241 -19.43 -10.29 12.77
C ASN A 241 -18.88 -10.39 11.34
N ALA A 242 -17.72 -11.02 11.14
CA ALA A 242 -17.23 -11.30 9.80
C ALA A 242 -18.16 -12.29 9.10
N THR A 243 -18.33 -12.14 7.78
CA THR A 243 -19.09 -13.07 6.95
C THR A 243 -18.21 -13.60 5.84
N ILE A 244 -18.12 -14.93 5.73
CA ILE A 244 -17.45 -15.61 4.63
C ILE A 244 -18.51 -16.37 3.81
N SER A 245 -18.81 -15.87 2.62
CA SER A 245 -19.92 -16.38 1.79
C SER A 245 -19.52 -17.44 0.76
N GLY A 246 -18.25 -17.48 0.38
CA GLY A 246 -17.67 -18.51 -0.46
C GLY A 246 -16.84 -19.47 0.39
N LYS A 247 -15.52 -19.54 0.19
CA LYS A 247 -14.65 -20.56 0.82
C LYS A 247 -13.65 -19.96 1.81
N ALA A 248 -13.39 -20.73 2.86
CA ALA A 248 -12.38 -20.47 3.87
C ALA A 248 -11.37 -21.60 3.97
N ILE A 249 -10.08 -21.29 3.88
CA ILE A 249 -9.01 -22.29 4.09
C ILE A 249 -8.08 -21.85 5.22
N TRP A 250 -8.12 -22.60 6.33
CA TRP A 250 -7.21 -22.50 7.46
C TRP A 250 -6.38 -23.78 7.47
N ASP A 251 -5.13 -23.70 7.04
CA ASP A 251 -4.24 -24.85 6.89
C ASP A 251 -2.88 -24.53 7.53
N ARG A 252 -2.48 -25.26 8.57
CA ARG A 252 -1.28 -24.94 9.38
C ARG A 252 -1.32 -23.52 9.96
N VAL A 253 -2.44 -23.16 10.60
CA VAL A 253 -2.60 -21.85 11.28
C VAL A 253 -2.29 -22.00 12.76
N VAL A 254 -1.51 -21.08 13.31
CA VAL A 254 -1.14 -21.08 14.74
C VAL A 254 -1.64 -19.82 15.44
N PHE A 255 -2.38 -19.98 16.52
CA PHE A 255 -2.79 -18.89 17.43
C PHE A 255 -2.02 -19.00 18.75
N PHE A 256 -1.31 -17.94 19.17
CA PHE A 256 -0.46 -18.01 20.38
C PHE A 256 -1.10 -17.42 21.65
N THR A 257 -2.19 -16.68 21.53
CA THR A 257 -2.76 -15.91 22.65
C THR A 257 -4.23 -16.20 22.90
N GLN A 258 -4.86 -17.03 22.06
CA GLN A 258 -6.30 -17.26 22.09
C GLN A 258 -6.69 -18.55 21.38
N ALA A 259 -7.90 -19.03 21.68
CA ALA A 259 -8.57 -20.04 20.87
C ALA A 259 -8.90 -19.50 19.47
N ILE A 260 -9.29 -20.41 18.56
CA ILE A 260 -9.69 -20.08 17.19
C ILE A 260 -10.88 -19.09 17.21
N PRO A 261 -10.75 -17.86 16.70
CA PRO A 261 -11.76 -16.80 16.82
C PRO A 261 -12.80 -16.83 15.70
N LEU A 262 -13.51 -17.95 15.55
CA LEU A 262 -14.55 -18.11 14.51
C LEU A 262 -15.97 -18.27 15.07
N ASP A 263 -16.15 -18.17 16.39
CA ASP A 263 -17.44 -18.28 17.09
C ASP A 263 -18.47 -17.22 16.66
N GLN A 264 -17.99 -16.01 16.38
CA GLN A 264 -18.79 -14.87 15.91
C GLN A 264 -18.63 -14.58 14.41
N CYS A 265 -17.99 -15.49 13.68
CA CYS A 265 -17.84 -15.42 12.23
C CYS A 265 -18.94 -16.25 11.56
N SER A 266 -19.69 -15.67 10.64
CA SER A 266 -20.68 -16.37 9.84
C SER A 266 -20.01 -17.09 8.66
N ILE A 267 -20.00 -18.42 8.71
CA ILE A 267 -19.53 -19.28 7.62
C ILE A 267 -20.24 -20.64 7.62
N GLN A 268 -20.59 -21.12 6.43
CA GLN A 268 -21.13 -22.48 6.23
C GLN A 268 -20.04 -23.55 6.45
N LYS A 269 -20.37 -24.61 7.17
CA LYS A 269 -19.38 -25.65 7.56
C LYS A 269 -18.74 -26.33 6.36
N GLU A 270 -19.49 -26.59 5.31
CA GLU A 270 -19.04 -27.18 4.03
C GLU A 270 -18.01 -26.31 3.29
N ASN A 271 -18.00 -25.01 3.58
CA ASN A 271 -17.10 -24.04 2.97
C ASN A 271 -15.83 -23.79 3.79
N LEU A 272 -15.76 -24.34 5.00
CA LEU A 272 -14.64 -24.16 5.92
C LEU A 272 -13.73 -25.39 5.91
N THR A 273 -12.48 -25.20 5.49
CA THR A 273 -11.41 -26.19 5.64
C THR A 273 -10.52 -25.80 6.81
N VAL A 274 -10.36 -26.69 7.80
CA VAL A 274 -9.49 -26.51 8.98
C VAL A 274 -8.56 -27.71 9.08
N ASN A 275 -7.29 -27.52 8.74
CA ASN A 275 -6.24 -28.55 8.80
C ASN A 275 -5.08 -28.05 9.66
N GLU A 276 -4.60 -28.87 10.60
CA GLU A 276 -3.41 -28.58 11.41
C GLU A 276 -3.45 -27.19 12.08
N VAL A 277 -4.63 -26.79 12.55
CA VAL A 277 -4.80 -25.52 13.29
C VAL A 277 -4.60 -25.77 14.77
N VAL A 278 -3.68 -25.01 15.37
CA VAL A 278 -3.26 -25.21 16.77
C VAL A 278 -3.29 -23.90 17.54
N THR A 279 -3.65 -24.01 18.82
CA THR A 279 -3.49 -22.93 19.80
C THR A 279 -2.33 -23.28 20.74
N LEU A 280 -1.38 -22.37 20.87
CA LEU A 280 -0.22 -22.52 21.76
C LEU A 280 -0.25 -21.39 22.79
N TYR A 281 -0.78 -21.64 23.98
CA TYR A 281 -0.67 -20.67 25.06
C TYR A 281 0.80 -20.56 25.48
N LYS A 282 1.36 -19.34 25.48
CA LYS A 282 2.64 -19.11 26.16
C LYS A 282 2.40 -19.32 27.67
N ASN A 283 3.03 -20.36 28.23
CA ASN A 283 3.18 -20.52 29.68
C ASN A 283 3.98 -19.36 30.28
#